data_AF-A0A257NT32-F1
#
_entry.id   AF-A0A257NT32-F1
#
_cell.length_a   1.000
_cell.length_b   1.000
_cell.length_c   1.000
_cell.angle_alpha   90.00
_cell.angle_beta   90.00
_cell.angle_gamma   90.00
#
_symmetry.space_group_name_H-M   'P 1'
#
loop_
_entity.id
_entity.type
_entity.pdbx_description
1 polymer ?
#
loop_
_entity_poly.entity_id
_entity_poly.type
_entity_poly.pdbx_seq_one_letter_code
_entity_poly.pdbx_strand_id
1 'polypeptide(L)'
;MARSLFTSKIPVTRIGITGLSQAGKSTLITALINHLENIRRGALSQQVVLNEFAHGHWLRGVEPAFDYDAGLHALTNTPPAWPQSTTDWSIAQIELTIDRPWYSTKPRRRIIELLDYPGEWLLDLCLLEWDYPAFCAAIWSWCSQTPRHEIAADLIQELAAIDPHAPVDLAYLAQ
;
A
#
# COMPACT_ATOMS: atom_id res chain seq x y z
N MET A 1 10.98 -0.45 44.25
CA MET A 1 12.24 0.00 43.62
C MET A 1 11.90 0.51 42.22
N ALA A 2 11.96 1.83 42.04
CA ALA A 2 11.47 2.54 40.86
C ALA A 2 12.39 2.33 39.64
N ARG A 3 11.83 1.80 38.55
CA ARG A 3 12.41 1.96 37.20
C ARG A 3 11.82 3.22 36.58
N SER A 4 12.54 4.32 36.77
CA SER A 4 12.43 5.63 36.07
C SER A 4 11.89 5.45 34.64
N LEU A 5 10.70 5.97 34.28
CA LEU A 5 10.42 7.37 33.88
C LEU A 5 11.48 7.89 32.89
N PHE A 6 11.06 8.25 31.66
CA PHE A 6 11.84 8.70 30.49
C PHE A 6 12.26 7.65 29.44
N THR A 7 11.36 6.77 29.00
CA THR A 7 11.35 6.35 27.59
C THR A 7 10.52 7.37 26.81
N SER A 8 11.16 8.37 26.21
CA SER A 8 10.46 9.20 25.22
C SER A 8 10.00 8.28 24.10
N LYS A 9 8.68 8.12 23.91
CA LYS A 9 8.11 7.36 22.80
C LYS A 9 8.73 7.89 21.50
N ILE A 10 9.34 7.02 20.69
CA ILE A 10 9.92 7.43 19.42
C ILE A 10 8.77 7.98 18.55
N PRO A 11 8.88 9.19 17.98
CA PRO A 11 7.80 9.73 17.17
C PRO A 11 7.62 8.90 15.90
N VAL A 12 6.36 8.61 15.58
CA VAL A 12 5.95 7.78 14.44
C VAL A 12 5.21 8.67 13.44
N THR A 13 5.61 8.62 12.18
CA THR A 13 4.90 9.23 11.04
C THR A 13 4.33 8.13 10.17
N ARG A 14 3.02 8.20 9.91
CA ARG A 14 2.31 7.23 9.04
C ARG A 14 2.05 7.86 7.68
N ILE A 15 2.34 7.10 6.64
CA ILE A 15 2.17 7.51 5.25
C ILE A 15 1.39 6.41 4.54
N GLY A 16 0.20 6.75 4.03
CA GLY A 16 -0.54 5.86 3.13
C GLY A 16 0.08 5.89 1.74
N ILE A 17 0.38 4.71 1.18
CA ILE A 17 0.82 4.53 -0.19
C ILE A 17 -0.26 3.75 -0.91
N THR A 18 -0.78 4.35 -1.98
CA THR A 18 -1.91 3.81 -2.72
C THR A 18 -1.83 4.19 -4.19
N GLY A 19 -2.72 3.63 -4.99
CA GLY A 19 -2.73 3.68 -6.45
C GLY A 19 -3.34 2.40 -7.01
N LEU A 20 -3.78 2.46 -8.27
CA LEU A 20 -4.33 1.29 -8.96
C LEU A 20 -3.34 0.12 -8.98
N SER A 21 -3.86 -1.09 -9.21
CA SER A 21 -3.06 -2.28 -9.44
C SER A 21 -2.02 -2.00 -10.53
N GLN A 22 -0.80 -2.51 -10.32
CA GLN A 22 0.33 -2.32 -11.21
C GLN A 22 0.83 -0.86 -11.37
N ALA A 23 0.38 0.09 -10.53
CA ALA A 23 0.93 1.46 -10.50
C ALA A 23 2.37 1.56 -9.94
N GLY A 24 2.98 0.45 -9.52
CA GLY A 24 4.37 0.41 -9.02
C GLY A 24 4.54 0.68 -7.52
N LYS A 25 3.49 0.57 -6.71
CA LYS A 25 3.52 0.79 -5.25
C LYS A 25 4.58 -0.08 -4.55
N SER A 26 4.58 -1.37 -4.80
CA SER A 26 5.50 -2.33 -4.17
C SER A 26 6.95 -2.06 -4.59
N THR A 27 7.18 -1.67 -5.85
CA THR A 27 8.50 -1.22 -6.34
C THR A 27 8.95 0.04 -5.61
N LEU A 28 8.08 1.04 -5.44
CA LEU A 28 8.38 2.28 -4.72
C LEU A 28 8.78 1.99 -3.27
N ILE A 29 8.00 1.18 -2.56
CA ILE A 29 8.27 0.83 -1.15
C ILE A 29 9.58 0.04 -1.03
N THR A 30 9.80 -0.96 -1.89
CA THR A 30 11.03 -1.74 -1.93
C THR A 30 12.25 -0.84 -2.16
N ALA A 31 12.17 0.04 -3.15
CA ALA A 31 13.24 0.98 -3.44
C ALA A 31 13.47 1.94 -2.26
N LEU A 32 12.42 2.45 -1.63
CA LEU A 32 12.53 3.37 -0.50
C LEU A 32 13.21 2.70 0.71
N ILE A 33 12.79 1.49 1.08
CA ILE A 33 13.45 0.70 2.13
C ILE A 33 14.93 0.51 1.78
N ASN A 34 15.22 0.02 0.56
CA ASN A 34 16.59 -0.25 0.13
C ASN A 34 17.48 1.00 0.19
N HIS A 35 16.98 2.14 -0.27
CA HIS A 35 17.76 3.39 -0.26
C HIS A 35 17.92 3.98 1.14
N LEU A 36 16.94 3.85 2.04
CA LEU A 36 17.04 4.34 3.41
C LEU A 36 17.97 3.47 4.27
N GLU A 37 17.99 2.14 4.06
CA GLU A 37 18.98 1.27 4.70
C GLU A 37 20.40 1.57 4.22
N ASN A 38 20.53 2.00 2.97
CA ASN A 38 21.79 2.35 2.32
C ASN A 38 22.02 3.87 2.19
N ILE A 39 21.46 4.70 3.07
CA ILE A 39 21.41 6.18 2.89
C ILE A 39 22.77 6.86 2.67
N ARG A 40 23.86 6.28 3.19
CA ARG A 40 25.24 6.76 3.01
C ARG A 40 25.95 6.16 1.79
N ARG A 41 25.25 5.39 0.96
CA ARG A 41 25.75 4.72 -0.24
C ARG A 41 24.82 5.02 -1.42
N GLY A 42 25.36 4.94 -2.63
CA GLY A 42 24.55 5.12 -3.85
C GLY A 42 23.99 6.54 -4.04
N ALA A 43 22.88 6.64 -4.79
CA ALA A 43 22.37 7.90 -5.32
C ALA A 43 21.87 8.90 -4.25
N LEU A 44 21.39 8.41 -3.10
CA LEU A 44 20.89 9.28 -2.02
C LEU A 44 22.00 9.95 -1.20
N SER A 45 23.24 9.46 -1.28
CA SER A 45 24.37 10.03 -0.53
C SER A 45 24.68 11.49 -0.89
N GLN A 46 24.22 11.96 -2.05
CA GLN A 46 24.42 13.33 -2.54
C GLN A 46 23.25 14.27 -2.21
N GLN A 47 22.17 13.76 -1.62
CA GLN A 47 20.96 14.54 -1.34
C GLN A 47 21.11 15.33 -0.04
N VAL A 48 21.26 16.65 -0.16
CA VAL A 48 21.46 17.56 0.98
C VAL A 48 20.35 17.45 2.02
N VAL A 49 19.11 17.23 1.58
CA VAL A 49 17.93 17.08 2.44
C VAL A 49 18.04 15.85 3.35
N LEU A 50 18.80 14.83 2.95
CA LEU A 50 18.97 13.60 3.71
C LEU A 50 20.23 13.58 4.59
N ASN A 51 21.02 14.66 4.59
CA ASN A 51 22.29 14.70 5.30
C ASN A 51 22.14 14.51 6.81
N GLU A 52 21.01 14.91 7.38
CA GLU A 52 20.72 14.74 8.81
C GLU A 52 20.46 13.28 9.21
N PHE A 53 20.18 12.37 8.27
CA PHE A 53 19.90 10.98 8.58
C PHE A 53 21.16 10.12 8.48
N ALA A 54 21.53 9.52 9.61
CA ALA A 54 22.71 8.66 9.72
C ALA A 54 22.49 7.29 9.07
N HIS A 55 21.34 6.66 9.34
CA HIS A 55 20.99 5.30 8.92
C HIS A 55 19.48 5.06 9.05
N GLY A 56 18.91 4.31 8.11
CA GLY A 56 17.57 3.72 8.23
C GLY A 56 17.67 2.22 8.53
N HIS A 57 16.78 1.71 9.37
CA HIS A 57 16.71 0.28 9.70
C HIS A 57 15.28 -0.22 9.48
N TRP A 58 15.10 -1.21 8.61
CA TRP A 58 13.80 -1.83 8.40
C TRP A 58 13.44 -2.76 9.57
N LEU A 59 12.26 -2.55 10.14
CA LEU A 59 11.71 -3.30 11.26
C LEU A 59 10.71 -4.34 10.76
N ARG A 60 11.06 -5.62 10.93
CA ARG A 60 10.27 -6.79 10.51
C ARG A 60 9.20 -7.24 11.51
N GLY A 61 9.06 -6.53 12.63
CA GLY A 61 8.20 -6.94 13.76
C GLY A 61 6.74 -6.47 13.68
N VAL A 62 6.31 -5.91 12.55
CA VAL A 62 4.95 -5.40 12.35
C VAL A 62 4.17 -6.36 11.47
N GLU A 63 2.94 -6.67 11.83
CA GLU A 63 2.04 -7.54 11.05
C GLU A 63 0.78 -6.78 10.61
N PRO A 64 0.34 -6.92 9.35
CA PRO A 64 0.98 -7.63 8.24
C PRO A 64 2.24 -6.89 7.74
N ALA A 65 3.36 -7.60 7.65
CA ALA A 65 4.63 -7.03 7.18
C ALA A 65 4.66 -6.86 5.66
N PHE A 66 5.23 -5.77 5.17
CA PHE A 66 5.58 -5.64 3.75
C PHE A 66 6.71 -6.62 3.38
N ASP A 67 6.51 -7.40 2.32
CA ASP A 67 7.48 -8.39 1.85
C ASP A 67 8.60 -7.75 0.99
N TYR A 68 9.51 -7.06 1.68
CA TYR A 68 10.67 -6.45 1.04
C TYR A 68 11.60 -7.48 0.38
N ASP A 69 11.75 -8.67 0.97
CA ASP A 69 12.69 -9.67 0.44
C ASP A 69 12.19 -10.21 -0.91
N ALA A 70 10.89 -10.46 -1.06
CA ALA A 70 10.31 -10.84 -2.35
C ALA A 70 10.42 -9.71 -3.39
N GLY A 71 10.19 -8.46 -2.99
CA GLY A 71 10.35 -7.29 -3.85
C GLY A 71 11.80 -7.13 -4.34
N LEU A 72 12.77 -7.24 -3.43
CA LEU A 72 14.18 -7.17 -3.77
C LEU A 72 14.62 -8.32 -4.66
N HIS A 73 14.16 -9.55 -4.37
CA HIS A 73 14.45 -10.72 -5.18
C HIS A 73 13.92 -10.56 -6.61
N ALA A 74 12.68 -10.11 -6.78
CA ALA A 74 12.11 -9.87 -8.11
C ALA A 74 12.97 -8.91 -8.96
N LEU A 75 13.40 -7.80 -8.34
CA LEU A 75 14.20 -6.76 -9.01
C LEU A 75 15.65 -7.18 -9.30
N THR A 76 16.19 -8.14 -8.55
CA THR A 76 17.59 -8.60 -8.68
C THR A 76 17.74 -9.96 -9.35
N ASN A 77 16.64 -10.63 -9.70
CA ASN A 77 16.64 -11.92 -10.37
C ASN A 77 17.20 -11.85 -11.81
N THR A 78 17.50 -13.01 -12.40
CA THR A 78 17.93 -13.13 -13.81
C THR A 78 16.96 -14.03 -14.58
N PRO A 79 16.10 -13.49 -15.48
CA PRO A 79 15.92 -12.07 -15.79
C PRO A 79 15.22 -11.30 -14.65
N PRO A 80 15.46 -9.97 -14.52
CA PRO A 80 14.77 -9.15 -13.53
C PRO A 80 13.28 -9.01 -13.89
N ALA A 81 12.43 -8.93 -12.87
CA ALA A 81 10.99 -8.79 -13.03
C ALA A 81 10.44 -7.75 -12.03
N TRP A 82 9.27 -7.19 -12.35
CA TRP A 82 8.57 -6.35 -11.40
C TRP A 82 7.97 -7.20 -10.26
N PRO A 83 7.99 -6.69 -9.01
CA PRO A 83 7.29 -7.33 -7.90
C PRO A 83 5.80 -7.54 -8.21
N GLN A 84 5.20 -8.58 -7.63
CA GLN A 84 3.77 -8.82 -7.75
C GLN A 84 2.96 -7.66 -7.14
N SER A 85 1.81 -7.35 -7.75
CA SER A 85 0.88 -6.35 -7.21
C SER A 85 0.41 -6.76 -5.81
N THR A 86 0.37 -5.80 -4.91
CA THR A 86 -0.22 -5.97 -3.58
C THR A 86 -1.71 -6.30 -3.70
N THR A 87 -2.14 -7.44 -3.16
CA THR A 87 -3.55 -7.88 -3.16
C THR A 87 -4.29 -7.52 -1.87
N ASP A 88 -3.54 -7.28 -0.79
CA ASP A 88 -4.05 -6.90 0.53
C ASP A 88 -3.23 -5.72 1.07
N TRP A 89 -3.55 -5.22 2.25
CA TRP A 89 -2.77 -4.16 2.88
C TRP A 89 -1.54 -4.71 3.62
N SER A 90 -0.46 -3.91 3.70
CA SER A 90 0.75 -4.26 4.44
C SER A 90 1.43 -3.03 5.04
N ILE A 91 2.31 -3.24 6.02
CA ILE A 91 3.07 -2.18 6.67
C ILE A 91 4.56 -2.38 6.48
N ALA A 92 5.26 -1.36 5.97
CA ALA A 92 6.71 -1.25 6.07
C ALA A 92 7.07 -0.23 7.16
N GLN A 93 7.74 -0.69 8.22
CA GLN A 93 8.18 0.17 9.32
C GLN A 93 9.70 0.37 9.26
N ILE A 94 10.14 1.63 9.28
CA ILE A 94 11.56 1.99 9.14
C ILE A 94 11.94 2.92 10.28
N GLU A 95 12.94 2.53 11.08
CA GLU A 95 13.54 3.40 12.10
C GLU A 95 14.66 4.24 11.47
N LEU A 96 14.49 5.55 11.46
CA LEU A 96 15.50 6.52 11.04
C LEU A 96 16.29 7.03 12.25
N THR A 97 17.61 6.90 12.18
CA THR A 97 18.54 7.52 13.10
C THR A 97 19.00 8.86 12.54
N ILE A 98 18.80 9.94 13.29
CA ILE A 98 19.16 11.31 12.92
C ILE A 98 20.47 11.67 13.64
N ASP A 99 21.39 12.27 12.88
CA ASP A 99 22.64 12.82 13.37
C ASP A 99 22.38 13.88 14.45
N ARG A 100 23.22 13.84 15.49
CA ARG A 100 23.10 14.71 16.64
C ARG A 100 24.24 15.72 16.68
N PRO A 101 24.01 16.90 17.27
CA PRO A 101 25.10 17.78 17.67
C PRO A 101 26.04 17.04 18.63
N TRP A 102 27.33 17.40 18.58
CA TRP A 102 28.41 16.75 19.34
C TRP A 102 28.18 16.68 20.86
N TYR A 103 27.36 17.59 21.41
CA TYR A 103 27.07 17.70 22.85
C TYR A 103 25.89 16.85 23.34
N SER A 104 24.99 16.40 22.45
CA SER A 104 23.90 15.49 22.85
C SER A 104 24.44 14.08 22.97
N THR A 105 24.04 13.24 23.91
CA THR A 105 24.53 11.84 24.01
C THR A 105 23.56 10.79 23.44
N LYS A 106 22.30 11.15 23.21
CA LYS A 106 21.27 10.21 22.73
C LYS A 106 20.98 10.41 21.24
N PRO A 107 20.97 9.34 20.42
CA PRO A 107 20.55 9.44 19.03
C PRO A 107 19.08 9.89 18.96
N ARG A 108 18.78 10.81 18.04
CA ARG A 108 17.40 11.22 17.78
C ARG A 108 16.82 10.22 16.78
N ARG A 109 15.74 9.54 17.17
CA ARG A 109 15.10 8.53 16.32
C ARG A 109 13.73 8.99 15.84
N ARG A 110 13.31 8.47 14.69
CA ARG A 110 11.98 8.61 14.11
C ARG A 110 11.58 7.29 13.48
N ILE A 111 10.31 6.94 13.54
CA ILE A 111 9.77 5.79 12.82
C ILE A 111 8.91 6.31 11.68
N ILE A 112 9.11 5.77 10.49
CA ILE A 112 8.19 5.92 9.36
C ILE A 112 7.46 4.59 9.19
N GLU A 113 6.13 4.64 9.16
CA GLU A 113 5.25 3.53 8.81
C GLU A 113 4.63 3.84 7.45
N LEU A 114 4.96 3.03 6.45
CA LEU A 114 4.35 3.07 5.13
C LEU A 114 3.24 2.03 5.11
N LEU A 115 2.00 2.48 4.93
CA LEU A 115 0.83 1.61 4.78
C LEU A 115 0.58 1.42 3.29
N ASP A 116 0.88 0.24 2.75
CA ASP A 116 0.54 -0.15 1.39
C ASP A 116 -0.87 -0.71 1.38
N TYR A 117 -1.73 -0.22 0.49
CA TYR A 117 -3.06 -0.79 0.29
C TYR A 117 -3.56 -0.57 -1.14
N PRO A 118 -4.46 -1.44 -1.65
CA PRO A 118 -5.06 -1.30 -2.98
C PRO A 118 -5.80 0.04 -3.13
N GLY A 119 -5.54 0.78 -4.21
CA GLY A 119 -6.23 2.04 -4.48
C GLY A 119 -7.67 1.86 -4.92
N GLU A 120 -8.01 0.68 -5.42
CA GLU A 120 -9.36 0.26 -5.77
C GLU A 120 -10.31 0.39 -4.58
N TRP A 121 -9.83 0.20 -3.35
CA TRP A 121 -10.66 0.37 -2.13
C TRP A 121 -11.16 1.79 -1.95
N LEU A 122 -10.46 2.78 -2.50
CA LEU A 122 -10.91 4.18 -2.45
C LEU A 122 -12.07 4.45 -3.41
N LEU A 123 -12.28 3.58 -4.42
CA LEU A 123 -13.39 3.71 -5.36
C LEU A 123 -14.72 3.41 -4.66
N ASP A 124 -14.71 2.48 -3.70
CA ASP A 124 -15.91 2.09 -2.94
C ASP A 124 -16.34 3.15 -1.92
N LEU A 125 -15.53 4.18 -1.66
CA LEU A 125 -15.93 5.27 -0.75
C LEU A 125 -17.17 6.01 -1.25
N CYS A 126 -17.42 6.04 -2.57
CA CYS A 126 -18.64 6.64 -3.10
C CYS A 126 -19.92 5.89 -2.68
N LEU A 127 -19.80 4.60 -2.34
CA LEU A 127 -20.93 3.79 -1.89
C LEU A 127 -21.47 4.23 -0.52
N LEU A 128 -20.68 4.97 0.28
CA LEU A 128 -21.15 5.52 1.55
C LEU A 128 -22.30 6.51 1.38
N GLU A 129 -22.43 7.12 0.20
CA GLU A 129 -23.45 8.12 -0.10
C GLU A 129 -24.65 7.54 -0.85
N TRP A 130 -24.57 6.28 -1.31
CA TRP A 130 -25.55 5.68 -2.20
C TRP A 130 -26.32 4.57 -1.49
N ASP A 131 -27.63 4.51 -1.73
CA ASP A 131 -28.38 3.30 -1.43
C ASP A 131 -28.19 2.26 -2.56
N TYR A 132 -28.52 1.01 -2.24
CA TYR A 132 -28.34 -0.11 -3.18
C TYR A 132 -29.11 0.11 -4.51
N PRO A 133 -30.38 0.54 -4.52
CA PRO A 133 -31.10 0.81 -5.78
C PRO A 133 -30.45 1.90 -6.65
N ALA A 134 -30.01 3.03 -6.06
CA ALA A 134 -29.37 4.10 -6.80
C ALA A 134 -28.03 3.64 -7.39
N PHE A 135 -27.25 2.88 -6.62
CA PHE A 135 -26.02 2.27 -7.11
C PHE A 135 -26.27 1.36 -8.32
N CYS A 136 -27.23 0.42 -8.22
CA CYS A 136 -27.56 -0.47 -9.32
C CYS A 136 -27.96 0.29 -10.60
N ALA A 137 -28.79 1.33 -10.47
CA ALA A 137 -29.23 2.15 -11.60
C ALA A 137 -28.06 2.89 -12.27
N ALA A 138 -27.15 3.45 -11.48
CA ALA A 138 -25.96 4.16 -11.98
C ALA A 138 -25.00 3.20 -12.70
N ILE A 139 -24.69 2.05 -12.10
CA ILE A 139 -23.83 1.03 -12.70
C ILE A 139 -24.44 0.52 -14.02
N TRP A 140 -25.73 0.21 -14.03
CA TRP A 140 -26.41 -0.24 -15.25
C TRP A 140 -26.32 0.78 -16.38
N SER A 141 -26.53 2.06 -16.07
CA SER A 141 -26.40 3.16 -17.01
C SER A 141 -24.98 3.28 -17.58
N TRP A 142 -23.95 3.10 -16.76
CA TRP A 142 -22.55 3.15 -17.19
C TRP A 142 -22.11 1.93 -17.99
N CYS A 143 -22.60 0.73 -17.65
CA CYS A 143 -22.30 -0.51 -18.36
C CYS A 143 -22.99 -0.58 -19.73
N SER A 144 -24.15 0.07 -19.87
CA SER A 144 -24.90 0.15 -21.14
C SER A 144 -24.24 1.06 -22.19
N GLN A 145 -23.10 1.70 -21.88
CA GLN A 145 -22.39 2.62 -22.77
C GLN A 145 -21.05 2.03 -23.26
N THR A 146 -20.68 2.30 -24.52
CA THR A 146 -19.34 2.00 -25.07
C THR A 146 -18.26 2.77 -24.29
N PRO A 147 -17.10 2.17 -23.99
CA PRO A 147 -16.63 0.85 -24.42
C PRO A 147 -17.05 -0.31 -23.52
N ARG A 148 -17.66 -0.04 -22.35
CA ARG A 148 -17.98 -1.09 -21.36
C ARG A 148 -18.97 -2.10 -21.92
N HIS A 149 -19.98 -1.64 -22.63
CA HIS A 149 -20.97 -2.52 -23.27
C HIS A 149 -20.31 -3.50 -24.25
N GLU A 150 -19.32 -3.05 -25.00
CA GLU A 150 -18.62 -3.90 -25.99
C GLU A 150 -17.67 -4.91 -25.32
N ILE A 151 -17.05 -4.53 -24.20
CA ILE A 151 -16.12 -5.39 -23.46
C ILE A 151 -16.87 -6.47 -22.67
N ALA A 152 -18.06 -6.16 -22.16
CA ALA A 152 -18.80 -6.99 -21.21
C ALA A 152 -20.20 -7.38 -21.72
N ALA A 153 -20.41 -7.42 -23.04
CA ALA A 153 -21.73 -7.67 -23.65
C ALA A 153 -22.38 -8.96 -23.11
N ASP A 154 -21.62 -10.06 -23.08
CA ASP A 154 -22.10 -11.37 -22.61
C ASP A 154 -22.53 -11.29 -21.14
N LEU A 155 -21.70 -10.69 -20.28
CA LEU A 155 -22.00 -10.50 -18.86
C LEU A 155 -23.25 -9.62 -18.65
N ILE A 156 -23.40 -8.54 -19.43
CA ILE A 156 -24.58 -7.66 -19.34
C ILE A 156 -25.84 -8.43 -19.73
N GLN A 157 -25.76 -9.29 -20.75
CA GLN A 157 -26.89 -10.12 -21.18
C GLN A 157 -27.26 -11.17 -20.13
N GLU A 158 -26.27 -11.80 -19.49
CA GLU A 158 -26.49 -12.74 -18.39
C GLU A 158 -27.16 -12.04 -17.19
N LEU A 159 -26.64 -10.88 -16.77
CA LEU A 159 -27.21 -10.11 -15.66
C LEU A 159 -28.64 -9.62 -15.96
N ALA A 160 -28.95 -9.27 -17.22
CA ALA A 160 -30.29 -8.87 -17.63
C ALA A 160 -31.32 -10.02 -17.54
N ALA A 161 -30.87 -11.27 -17.60
CA ALA A 161 -31.73 -12.45 -17.53
C ALA A 161 -32.10 -12.86 -16.10
N ILE A 162 -31.42 -12.31 -15.09
CA ILE A 162 -31.69 -12.61 -13.68
C ILE A 162 -32.97 -11.92 -13.24
N ASP A 163 -33.93 -12.68 -12.71
CA ASP A 163 -35.12 -12.13 -12.05
C ASP A 163 -34.75 -11.72 -10.60
N PRO A 164 -34.73 -10.41 -10.28
CA PRO A 164 -34.37 -9.93 -8.94
C PRO A 164 -35.40 -10.30 -7.86
N HIS A 165 -36.58 -10.81 -8.24
CA HIS A 165 -37.63 -11.25 -7.31
C HIS A 165 -37.70 -12.76 -7.14
N ALA A 166 -36.90 -13.53 -7.88
CA ALA A 166 -36.83 -14.97 -7.72
C ALA A 166 -36.19 -15.36 -6.37
N PRO A 167 -36.48 -16.57 -5.84
CA PRO A 167 -35.77 -17.10 -4.68
C PRO A 167 -34.25 -17.13 -4.92
N VAL A 168 -33.48 -16.70 -3.92
CA VAL A 168 -32.02 -16.67 -4.01
C VAL A 168 -31.45 -18.08 -4.15
N ASP A 169 -30.71 -18.31 -5.23
CA ASP A 169 -29.83 -19.45 -5.39
C ASP A 169 -28.39 -19.03 -5.11
N LEU A 170 -27.90 -19.35 -3.91
CA LEU A 170 -26.53 -19.03 -3.49
C LEU A 170 -25.47 -19.78 -4.30
N ALA A 171 -25.80 -20.95 -4.84
CA ALA A 171 -24.86 -21.72 -5.66
C ALA A 171 -24.72 -21.12 -7.06
N TYR A 172 -25.79 -20.52 -7.58
CA TYR A 172 -25.76 -19.76 -8.84
C TYR A 172 -25.03 -18.42 -8.67
N LEU A 173 -25.27 -17.67 -7.60
CA LEU A 173 -24.62 -16.37 -7.35
C LEU A 173 -23.12 -16.45 -7.00
N ALA A 174 -22.62 -17.62 -6.58
CA ALA A 174 -21.23 -17.82 -6.22
C ALA A 174 -20.32 -18.27 -7.39
N GLN A 175 -20.91 -18.54 -8.56
CA GLN A 175 -20.19 -18.85 -9.81
C GLN A 175 -19.68 -17.58 -10.47
#